data_AF-A0A4Q7BRI6-F1
#
_entry.id   AF-A0A4Q7BRI6-F1
#
_cell.length_a   1.000
_cell.length_b   1.000
_cell.length_c   1.000
_cell.angle_alpha   90.00
_cell.angle_beta   90.00
_cell.angle_gamma   90.00
#
_symmetry.space_group_name_H-M   'P 1'
#
loop_
_entity.id
_entity.type
_entity.pdbx_description
1 polymer ?
#
loop_
_entity_poly.entity_id
_entity_poly.type
_entity_poly.pdbx_seq_one_letter_code
_entity_poly.pdbx_strand_id
1 'polypeptide(L)'
;MSHIGQDKKILNRVKRLKGQINSIEHAVEQPDISCIEILQQVAAIKGAINGLMSELMEQHLHYHVLKDAQVDQNELDEFLKVLKRYG
;
A
#
# COMPACT_ATOMS: atom_id res chain seq x y z
N MET A 1 14.37 8.17 -13.54
CA MET A 1 14.29 6.69 -13.50
C MET A 1 13.42 6.28 -12.32
N SER A 2 12.52 5.31 -12.50
CA SER A 2 11.72 4.77 -11.39
C SER A 2 12.63 4.03 -10.42
N HIS A 3 12.73 4.49 -9.17
CA HIS A 3 13.47 3.79 -8.10
C HIS A 3 12.77 2.49 -7.66
N ILE A 4 11.50 2.30 -8.06
CA ILE A 4 10.64 1.19 -7.62
C ILE A 4 10.97 -0.12 -8.35
N GLY A 5 11.58 -0.06 -9.54
CA GLY A 5 11.72 -1.22 -10.45
C GLY A 5 12.47 -2.43 -9.87
N GLN A 6 13.21 -2.27 -8.77
CA GLN A 6 13.94 -3.36 -8.09
C GLN A 6 13.49 -3.58 -6.64
N ASP A 7 12.45 -2.86 -6.17
CA ASP A 7 11.98 -2.99 -4.80
C ASP A 7 11.13 -4.27 -4.63
N LYS A 8 11.78 -5.30 -4.08
CA LYS A 8 11.15 -6.58 -3.77
C LYS A 8 10.01 -6.47 -2.76
N LYS A 9 10.04 -5.50 -1.84
CA LYS A 9 8.98 -5.32 -0.84
C LYS A 9 7.71 -4.80 -1.49
N ILE A 10 7.82 -3.76 -2.32
CA ILE A 10 6.70 -3.22 -3.10
C ILE A 10 6.12 -4.30 -4.02
N LEU A 11 6.98 -5.03 -4.74
CA LEU A 11 6.53 -6.12 -5.61
C LEU A 11 5.78 -7.22 -4.83
N ASN A 12 6.26 -7.60 -3.64
CA ASN A 12 5.60 -8.59 -2.81
C ASN A 12 4.23 -8.12 -2.31
N ARG A 13 4.07 -6.83 -1.97
CA ARG A 13 2.77 -6.25 -1.60
C ARG A 13 1.79 -6.27 -2.77
N VAL A 14 2.23 -5.89 -3.96
CA VAL A 14 1.41 -5.96 -5.18
C VAL A 14 0.97 -7.40 -5.47
N LYS A 15 1.88 -8.38 -5.33
CA LYS A 15 1.52 -9.81 -5.47
C LYS A 15 0.49 -10.28 -4.45
N ARG A 16 0.59 -9.82 -3.19
CA ARG A 16 -0.41 -10.12 -2.15
C ARG A 16 -1.77 -9.53 -2.49
N LEU A 17 -1.83 -8.27 -2.90
CA LEU A 17 -3.06 -7.61 -3.34
C LEU A 17 -3.71 -8.36 -4.51
N LYS A 18 -2.91 -8.79 -5.49
CA LYS A 18 -3.41 -9.63 -6.59
C LYS A 18 -4.06 -10.91 -6.07
N GLY A 19 -3.43 -11.61 -5.12
CA GLY A 19 -4.02 -12.81 -4.50
C GLY A 19 -5.33 -12.53 -3.78
N GLN A 20 -5.45 -11.39 -3.10
CA GLN A 20 -6.69 -10.98 -2.44
C GLN A 20 -7.81 -10.67 -3.45
N ILE A 21 -7.50 -10.00 -4.56
CA ILE A 21 -8.46 -9.74 -5.64
C ILE A 21 -8.97 -11.06 -6.23
N ASN A 22 -8.07 -11.98 -6.55
CA ASN A 22 -8.44 -13.31 -7.05
C ASN A 22 -9.31 -14.09 -6.05
N SER A 23 -9.06 -13.93 -4.75
CA SER A 23 -9.88 -14.54 -3.69
C SER A 23 -11.31 -13.99 -3.70
N ILE A 24 -11.49 -12.67 -3.90
CA ILE A 24 -12.81 -12.06 -4.01
C ILE A 24 -13.53 -12.56 -5.25
N GLU A 25 -12.84 -12.60 -6.40
CA GLU A 25 -13.36 -13.12 -7.67
C GLU A 25 -13.91 -14.54 -7.48
N HIS A 26 -13.15 -15.42 -6.82
CA HIS A 26 -13.64 -16.76 -6.53
C HIS A 26 -14.82 -16.77 -5.55
N ALA A 27 -14.77 -15.94 -4.50
CA ALA A 27 -15.78 -15.89 -3.45
C ALA A 27 -17.16 -15.42 -3.97
N VAL A 28 -17.20 -14.49 -4.93
CA VAL A 28 -18.48 -14.01 -5.50
C VAL A 28 -19.20 -15.06 -6.35
N GLU A 29 -18.47 -16.07 -6.84
CA GLU A 29 -19.04 -17.19 -7.60
C GLU A 29 -19.57 -18.31 -6.69
N GLN A 30 -19.19 -18.31 -5.41
CA GLN A 30 -19.57 -19.36 -4.47
C GLN A 30 -20.94 -19.06 -3.84
N PRO A 31 -21.92 -19.99 -3.93
CA PRO A 31 -23.28 -19.77 -3.44
C PRO A 31 -23.39 -19.76 -1.90
N ASP A 32 -22.39 -20.27 -1.20
CA ASP A 32 -22.32 -20.39 0.26
C ASP A 32 -21.60 -19.23 0.96
N ILE A 33 -20.94 -18.34 0.20
CA ILE A 33 -20.27 -17.17 0.77
C ILE A 33 -21.26 -16.03 0.98
N SER A 34 -21.26 -15.47 2.19
CA SER A 34 -22.15 -14.35 2.52
C SER A 34 -21.65 -13.01 1.97
N CYS A 35 -22.59 -12.10 1.72
CA CYS A 35 -22.25 -10.71 1.36
C CYS A 35 -21.36 -10.03 2.41
N ILE A 36 -21.52 -10.38 3.69
CA ILE A 36 -20.72 -9.81 4.79
C ILE A 36 -19.25 -10.24 4.65
N GLU A 37 -18.98 -11.50 4.32
CA GLU A 37 -17.62 -12.00 4.12
C GLU A 37 -16.94 -11.31 2.93
N ILE A 38 -17.66 -11.12 1.82
CA ILE A 38 -17.14 -10.37 0.66
C ILE A 38 -16.82 -8.92 1.06
N LEU A 39 -17.70 -8.25 1.80
CA LEU A 39 -17.47 -6.89 2.30
C LEU A 39 -16.22 -6.82 3.20
N GLN A 40 -15.99 -7.82 4.04
CA GLN A 40 -14.79 -7.91 4.87
C GLN A 40 -13.52 -8.08 4.03
N GLN A 41 -13.55 -8.91 2.99
CA GLN A 41 -12.42 -9.07 2.06
C GLN A 41 -12.12 -7.76 1.33
N VAL A 42 -13.13 -7.06 0.83
CA VAL A 42 -12.97 -5.73 0.20
C VAL A 42 -12.38 -4.72 1.19
N ALA A 43 -12.85 -4.69 2.43
CA ALA A 43 -12.30 -3.82 3.46
C ALA A 43 -10.82 -4.12 3.76
N ALA A 44 -10.44 -5.39 3.78
CA ALA A 44 -9.04 -5.80 3.94
C ALA A 44 -8.16 -5.33 2.77
N ILE A 45 -8.65 -5.44 1.53
CA ILE A 45 -7.95 -4.92 0.35
C ILE A 45 -7.80 -3.41 0.43
N LYS A 46 -8.85 -2.67 0.80
CA LYS A 46 -8.79 -1.23 0.99
C LYS A 46 -7.66 -0.84 1.96
N GLY A 47 -7.56 -1.50 3.11
CA GLY A 47 -6.48 -1.27 4.06
C GLY A 47 -5.09 -1.59 3.48
N ALA A 48 -4.96 -2.68 2.73
CA ALA A 48 -3.71 -3.06 2.09
C ALA A 48 -3.27 -2.07 0.99
N ILE A 49 -4.21 -1.52 0.21
CA ILE A 49 -3.96 -0.47 -0.78
C ILE A 49 -3.47 0.82 -0.10
N ASN A 50 -4.15 1.27 0.96
CA ASN A 50 -3.73 2.47 1.69
C ASN A 50 -2.31 2.32 2.26
N GLY A 51 -1.99 1.15 2.80
CA GLY A 51 -0.62 0.85 3.27
C GLY A 51 0.41 0.88 2.15
N LEU A 52 0.09 0.34 0.97
CA LEU A 52 0.98 0.42 -0.21
C LEU A 52 1.17 1.86 -0.68
N MET A 53 0.09 2.64 -0.75
CA MET A 53 0.13 4.04 -1.17
C MET A 53 1.03 4.87 -0.25
N SER A 54 0.92 4.67 1.07
CA SER A 54 1.76 5.36 2.06
C SER A 54 3.25 5.07 1.87
N GLU A 55 3.62 3.82 1.61
CA GLU A 55 5.01 3.42 1.38
C GLU A 55 5.56 4.01 0.06
N LEU A 56 4.75 4.02 -1.00
CA LEU A 56 5.16 4.62 -2.28
C LEU A 56 5.35 6.14 -2.18
N MET A 57 4.49 6.83 -1.43
CA MET A 57 4.62 8.28 -1.20
C MET A 57 5.89 8.61 -0.43
N GLU A 58 6.17 7.87 0.64
CA GLU A 58 7.43 7.98 1.40
C GLU A 58 8.65 7.84 0.48
N GLN A 59 8.72 6.75 -0.28
CA GLN A 59 9.86 6.54 -1.18
C GLN A 59 9.96 7.66 -2.22
N HIS A 60 8.85 8.09 -2.81
CA HIS A 60 8.87 9.20 -3.76
C HIS A 60 9.44 10.49 -3.15
N LEU A 61 9.03 10.83 -1.92
CA LEU A 61 9.54 11.99 -1.20
C LEU A 61 11.06 11.89 -1.01
N HIS A 62 11.56 10.76 -0.49
CA HIS A 62 12.99 10.54 -0.27
C HIS A 62 13.82 10.58 -1.56
N TYR A 63 13.37 9.92 -2.62
CA TYR A 63 14.20 9.72 -3.82
C TYR A 63 14.10 10.83 -4.86
N HIS A 64 13.00 11.57 -4.90
CA HIS A 64 12.71 12.52 -5.98
C HIS A 64 12.44 13.95 -5.51
N VAL A 65 11.87 14.15 -4.32
CA VAL A 65 11.49 15.50 -3.87
C VAL A 65 12.60 16.14 -3.03
N LEU A 66 13.28 15.34 -2.21
CA LEU A 66 14.19 15.84 -1.18
C LEU A 66 15.68 15.83 -1.59
N LYS A 67 15.96 15.60 -2.87
CA LYS A 67 17.30 15.20 -3.33
C LYS A 67 18.39 16.27 -3.22
N ASP A 68 18.02 17.54 -3.05
CA ASP A 68 18.95 18.68 -3.13
C ASP A 68 18.86 19.68 -1.96
N ALA A 69 18.04 19.40 -0.94
CA ALA A 69 17.94 20.22 0.26
C ALA A 69 18.61 19.48 1.45
N GLN A 70 19.25 20.23 2.36
CA GLN A 70 19.54 19.71 3.70
C GLN A 70 18.20 19.51 4.41
N VAL A 71 17.66 18.31 4.25
CA VAL A 71 16.41 17.90 4.90
C VAL A 71 16.77 17.26 6.22
N ASP A 72 16.18 17.77 7.30
CA ASP A 72 16.20 17.09 8.58
C ASP A 72 15.43 15.76 8.44
N GLN A 73 16.18 14.65 8.42
CA GLN A 73 15.61 13.32 8.25
C GLN A 73 14.70 12.94 9.42
N ASN A 74 14.92 13.49 10.62
CA ASN A 74 14.07 13.20 11.78
C ASN A 74 12.67 13.84 11.61
N GLU A 75 12.62 15.09 11.15
CA GLU A 75 11.36 15.81 10.92
C GLU A 75 10.56 15.17 9.78
N LEU A 76 11.25 14.72 8.73
CA LEU A 76 10.65 13.96 7.64
C LEU A 76 10.04 12.64 8.14
N ASP A 77 10.78 11.86 8.92
CA ASP A 77 10.29 10.59 9.47
C ASP A 77 9.09 10.80 10.41
N GLU A 78 9.07 11.89 11.18
CA GLU A 78 7.91 12.27 11.99
C GLU A 78 6.70 12.63 11.13
N PHE A 79 6.89 13.46 10.10
CA PHE A 79 5.82 13.82 9.17
C PHE A 79 5.23 12.59 8.46
N LEU A 80 6.09 11.69 7.99
CA LEU A 80 5.67 10.45 7.34
C LEU A 80 4.90 9.52 8.28
N LYS A 81 5.24 9.49 9.58
CA LYS A 81 4.44 8.74 10.58
C LYS A 81 3.04 9.32 10.74
N VAL A 82 2.90 10.65 10.75
CA VAL A 82 1.58 11.29 10.80
C VAL A 82 0.77 10.94 9.55
N LEU A 83 1.38 11.05 8.38
CA LEU A 83 0.74 10.75 7.10
C LEU A 83 0.31 9.27 7.02
N LYS A 84 1.14 8.32 7.45
CA LYS A 84 0.80 6.88 7.52
C LYS A 84 -0.34 6.57 8.51
N ARG A 85 -0.53 7.39 9.53
CA ARG A 85 -1.53 7.16 10.59
C ARG A 85 -2.90 7.70 10.23
N TYR A 86 -2.95 8.77 9.46
CA TYR A 86 -4.19 9.50 9.17
C TYR A 86 -4.53 9.59 7.67
N GLY A 87 -3.64 9.13 6.79
CA GLY A 87 -3.85 9.03 5.34
C GLY A 87 -4.52 7.73 4.89
#